data_AF-X1G1L7-F1
#
_entry.id   AF-X1G1L7-F1
#
_cell.length_a   1.000
_cell.length_b   1.000
_cell.length_c   1.000
_cell.angle_alpha   90.00
_cell.angle_beta   90.00
_cell.angle_gamma   90.00
#
_symmetry.space_group_name_H-M   'P 1'
#
loop_
_entity.id
_entity.type
_entity.pdbx_description
1 polymer ?
#
loop_
_entity_poly.entity_id
_entity_poly.type
_entity_poly.pdbx_seq_one_letter_code
_entity_poly.pdbx_strand_id
1 'polypeptide(L)' 'YIPKSVVAADLGKKVDRFTELMNRIEKFTVEELLIIAGFCNLSVSEMFQLVETEYLKRQNKKLKT' A
#
# COMPACT_ATOMS: atom_id res chain seq x y z
N TYR A 1 -2.26 -2.91 -16.76
CA TYR A 1 -3.04 -3.56 -15.70
C TYR A 1 -2.12 -4.51 -14.97
N ILE A 2 -1.96 -4.40 -13.64
CA ILE A 2 -1.13 -5.31 -12.83
C ILE A 2 -2.07 -6.21 -12.00
N PRO A 3 -2.04 -7.55 -12.16
CA PRO A 3 -2.91 -8.44 -11.40
C PRO A 3 -2.57 -8.46 -9.90
N LYS A 4 -3.58 -8.38 -9.04
CA LYS A 4 -3.41 -8.44 -7.57
C LYS A 4 -2.76 -9.74 -7.09
N SER A 5 -3.01 -10.85 -7.79
CA SER A 5 -2.42 -12.15 -7.47
C SER A 5 -0.91 -12.17 -7.67
N VAL A 6 -0.42 -11.48 -8.70
CA VAL A 6 1.02 -11.34 -8.98
C VAL A 6 1.68 -10.52 -7.87
N VAL A 7 1.12 -9.34 -7.55
CA VAL A 7 1.66 -8.49 -6.48
C VAL A 7 1.63 -9.17 -5.12
N ALA A 8 0.56 -9.92 -4.82
CA ALA A 8 0.48 -10.68 -3.58
C ALA A 8 1.58 -11.76 -3.50
N ALA A 9 1.83 -12.49 -4.60
CA ALA A 9 2.90 -13.46 -4.66
C ALA A 9 4.28 -12.82 -4.48
N ASP A 10 4.55 -11.68 -5.11
CA ASP A 10 5.81 -10.94 -4.97
C ASP A 10 6.06 -10.46 -3.53
N LEU A 11 4.98 -10.17 -2.79
CA LEU A 11 5.03 -9.81 -1.37
C LEU A 11 5.01 -11.01 -0.42
N GLY A 12 5.02 -12.24 -0.93
CA GLY A 12 4.89 -13.46 -0.13
C GLY A 12 3.57 -13.57 0.62
N LYS A 13 2.49 -12.96 0.11
CA LYS A 13 1.18 -12.89 0.76
C LYS A 13 0.10 -13.67 0.00
N LYS A 14 -0.88 -14.15 0.76
CA LYS A 14 -2.15 -14.62 0.20
C LYS A 14 -2.90 -13.44 -0.44
N VAL A 15 -3.54 -13.68 -1.58
CA VAL A 15 -4.29 -12.66 -2.35
C VAL A 15 -5.36 -11.97 -1.50
N ASP A 16 -6.06 -12.72 -0.66
CA ASP A 16 -7.09 -12.18 0.24
C ASP A 16 -6.49 -11.23 1.27
N ARG A 17 -5.32 -11.58 1.83
CA ARG A 17 -4.60 -10.73 2.77
C ARG A 17 -4.12 -9.44 2.11
N PHE A 18 -3.58 -9.54 0.91
CA PHE A 18 -3.20 -8.36 0.12
C PHE A 18 -4.42 -7.47 -0.19
N THR A 19 -5.56 -8.08 -0.53
CA THR A 19 -6.80 -7.35 -0.78
C THR A 19 -7.32 -6.63 0.47
N GLU A 20 -7.22 -7.24 1.64
CA GLU A 20 -7.54 -6.59 2.92
C GLU A 20 -6.63 -5.37 3.17
N LEU A 21 -5.32 -5.52 2.96
CA LEU A 21 -4.33 -4.45 3.14
C LEU A 21 -4.57 -3.27 2.19
N MET A 22 -4.94 -3.52 0.93
CA MET A 22 -5.30 -2.45 -0.02
C MET A 22 -6.51 -1.63 0.44
N ASN A 23 -7.45 -2.27 1.16
CA ASN A 23 -8.60 -1.59 1.75
C ASN A 23 -8.24 -0.85 3.04
N ARG A 24 -7.19 -1.28 3.76
CA ARG A 24 -6.74 -0.75 5.05
C ARG A 24 -5.25 -0.50 5.05
N ILE A 25 -4.85 0.60 4.41
CA ILE A 25 -3.43 0.95 4.19
C ILE A 25 -2.65 1.06 5.49
N GLU A 26 -3.32 1.42 6.59
CA GLU A 26 -2.75 1.54 7.93
C GLU A 26 -2.28 0.20 8.53
N LYS A 27 -2.64 -0.92 7.90
CA LYS A 27 -2.23 -2.27 8.32
C LYS A 27 -0.97 -2.77 7.62
N PHE A 28 -0.45 -2.07 6.61
CA PHE A 28 0.85 -2.43 6.02
C PHE A 28 1.96 -2.18 7.03
N THR A 29 2.89 -3.13 7.14
CA THR A 29 4.12 -2.90 7.91
C THR A 29 5.06 -2.00 7.11
N VAL A 30 5.99 -1.34 7.79
CA VAL A 30 7.03 -0.53 7.12
C VAL A 30 7.85 -1.38 6.16
N GLU A 31 8.23 -2.59 6.57
CA GLU A 31 8.98 -3.53 5.71
C GLU A 31 8.22 -3.84 4.41
N GLU A 32 6.91 -4.10 4.50
CA GLU A 32 6.07 -4.36 3.32
C GLU A 32 6.01 -3.14 2.38
N LEU A 33 5.92 -1.93 2.94
CA LEU A 33 5.97 -0.69 2.16
C LEU A 33 7.32 -0.51 1.47
N LEU A 34 8.42 -0.86 2.13
CA LEU A 34 9.76 -0.79 1.54
C LEU A 34 9.98 -1.82 0.42
N ILE A 35 9.44 -3.02 0.55
CA ILE A 35 9.47 -4.03 -0.52
C ILE A 35 8.71 -3.51 -1.75
N ILE A 36 7.51 -2.96 -1.54
CA ILE A 36 6.73 -2.34 -2.63
C ILE A 36 7.49 -1.18 -3.26
N ALA A 37 8.16 -0.35 -2.45
CA ALA A 37 8.98 0.75 -2.94
C ALA A 37 10.09 0.24 -3.87
N GLY A 38 10.75 -0.86 -3.48
CA GLY A 38 11.74 -1.54 -4.32
C GLY A 38 11.17 -2.01 -5.66
N PHE A 39 9.98 -2.61 -5.67
CA PHE A 39 9.31 -3.03 -6.92
C PHE A 39 8.95 -1.85 -7.83
N CYS A 40 8.65 -0.70 -7.25
CA CYS A 40 8.30 0.52 -7.98
C CYS A 40 9.50 1.44 -8.26
N ASN A 41 10.72 1.03 -7.89
CA ASN A 41 11.93 1.85 -7.96
C ASN A 41 11.77 3.23 -7.30
N LEU A 42 11.09 3.25 -6.15
CA LEU A 42 10.90 4.43 -5.32
C LEU A 42 11.90 4.44 -4.18
N SER A 43 12.38 5.62 -3.83
CA SER A 43 13.08 5.84 -2.58
C SER A 43 12.15 5.66 -1.37
N VAL A 44 12.76 5.45 -0.20
CA VAL A 44 12.05 5.42 1.08
C VAL A 44 11.19 6.67 1.27
N SER A 45 11.75 7.86 1.00
CA SER A 45 11.05 9.13 1.16
C SER A 45 9.83 9.25 0.24
N GLU A 46 9.96 8.87 -1.03
CA GLU A 46 8.85 8.91 -1.99
C GLU A 46 7.72 7.97 -1.57
N MET A 47 8.04 6.76 -1.09
CA MET A 47 7.03 5.84 -0.58
C MET A 47 6.26 6.44 0.60
N PHE A 48 6.96 7.02 1.59
CA PHE A 48 6.28 7.62 2.75
C PHE A 48 5.44 8.85 2.39
N GLN A 49 5.88 9.67 1.44
CA GLN A 49 5.06 10.78 0.91
C GLN A 49 3.76 10.29 0.25
N LEU A 50 3.81 9.18 -0.49
CA LEU A 50 2.62 8.58 -1.09
C LEU A 50 1.66 8.03 -0.03
N VAL A 51 2.19 7.36 0.99
CA VAL A 51 1.40 6.84 2.12
C VAL A 51 0.71 7.99 2.87
N GLU A 52 1.43 9.06 3.18
CA GLU A 52 0.89 10.26 3.83
C GLU A 52 -0.22 10.89 2.99
N THR A 53 0.02 11.08 1.69
CA THR A 53 -0.94 11.68 0.75
C THR A 53 -2.25 10.89 0.71
N GLU A 54 -2.18 9.56 0.58
CA GLU A 54 -3.37 8.71 0.55
C GLU A 54 -4.07 8.65 1.91
N TYR A 55 -3.32 8.65 3.02
CA TYR A 55 -3.89 8.71 4.37
C TYR A 55 -4.72 9.98 4.58
N LEU A 56 -4.17 11.15 4.24
CA LEU A 56 -4.88 12.44 4.34
C LEU A 56 -6.11 12.48 3.44
N LYS A 57 -6.02 11.95 2.22
CA LYS A 57 -7.14 11.85 1.28
C LYS A 57 -8.29 11.02 1.87
N ARG A 58 -7.98 9.90 2.55
CA ARG A 58 -9.00 9.05 3.20
C ARG A 58 -9.62 9.73 4.42
N GLN A 59 -8.85 10.45 5.22
CA GLN A 59 -9.37 11.25 6.34
C GLN A 59 -10.34 12.34 5.85
N ASN A 60 -9.95 13.09 4.83
CA ASN A 60 -10.79 14.11 4.21
C ASN A 60 -12.08 13.54 3.60
N LYS A 61 -12.05 12.29 3.12
CA LYS A 61 -13.25 11.59 2.64
C LYS A 61 -14.19 11.22 3.78
N LYS A 62 -13.66 10.72 4.92
CA LYS A 62 -14.48 10.38 6.10
C LYS A 62 -15.18 11.59 6.71
N LEU A 63 -14.55 12.76 6.70
CA LEU A 63 -15.13 14.01 7.24
C LEU A 63 -16.27 14.59 6.38
N LYS A 64 -16.43 14.13 5.13
CA LYS A 64 -17.46 14.60 4.18
C LYS A 64 -18.66 13.65 4.04
N THR A 65 -18.67 12.55 4.78
CA THR A 65 -19.75 11.54 4.87
C THR A 65 -20.36 11.55 6.25
#